data_AF-A0A1G9EUV1-F1
#
_entry.id   AF-A0A1G9EUV1-F1
#
_cell.length_a   1.000
_cell.length_b   1.000
_cell.length_c   1.000
_cell.angle_alpha   90.00
_cell.angle_beta   90.00
_cell.angle_gamma   90.00
#
_symmetry.space_group_name_H-M   'P 1'
#
loop_
_entity.id
_entity.type
_entity.pdbx_description
1 polymer ?
#
loop_
_entity_poly.entity_id
_entity_poly.type
_entity_poly.pdbx_seq_one_letter_code
_entity_poly.pdbx_strand_id
1 'polypeptide(L)' 'MKFKLGDPVRVIATPSRFFDMVGAVCDVDRHHPLLPYQVTGLEGRPLWFGPNELILAEHQMEEAS' A
#
# COMPACT_ATOMS: atom_id res chain seq x y z
N MET A 1 14.23 -2.92 3.76
CA MET A 1 13.07 -2.08 3.41
C MET A 1 11.96 -3.00 2.94
N LYS A 2 10.72 -2.85 3.44
CA LYS A 2 9.65 -3.85 3.27
C LYS A 2 8.90 -3.72 1.92
N PHE A 3 8.66 -2.49 1.47
CA PHE A 3 7.99 -2.17 0.20
C PHE A 3 8.83 -1.17 -0.63
N LYS A 4 8.66 -1.19 -1.95
CA LYS A 4 9.30 -0.27 -2.91
C LYS A 4 8.24 0.42 -3.78
N LEU A 5 8.67 1.46 -4.48
CA LEU A 5 7.85 2.19 -5.45
C LEU A 5 7.25 1.21 -6.48
N GLY A 6 5.95 1.34 -6.74
CA GLY A 6 5.18 0.51 -7.66
C GLY A 6 4.70 -0.81 -7.09
N ASP A 7 5.09 -1.20 -5.87
CA ASP A 7 4.57 -2.42 -5.26
C ASP A 7 3.06 -2.33 -5.06
N PRO A 8 2.29 -3.34 -5.48
CA PRO A 8 0.90 -3.45 -5.10
C PRO A 8 0.83 -3.85 -3.62
N VAL A 9 0.03 -3.11 -2.85
CA VAL A 9 -0.09 -3.30 -1.40
C VAL A 9 -1.55 -3.33 -0.99
N ARG A 10 -1.87 -4.21 -0.03
CA ARG A 10 -3.17 -4.31 0.61
C ARG A 10 -3.11 -3.67 2.00
N VAL A 11 -4.10 -2.86 2.33
CA VAL A 11 -4.22 -2.24 3.66
C VAL A 11 -4.76 -3.26 4.66
N ILE A 12 -4.01 -3.51 5.73
CA ILE A 12 -4.37 -4.44 6.82
C ILE A 12 -4.63 -3.73 8.16
N ALA A 13 -4.53 -2.40 8.20
CA ALA A 13 -4.88 -1.62 9.37
C ALA A 13 -6.39 -1.71 9.62
N THR A 14 -6.81 -2.53 10.59
CA THR A 14 -8.22 -2.76 10.93
C THR A 14 -9.04 -1.50 11.26
N PRO A 15 -8.52 -0.42 11.89
CA PRO A 15 -9.31 0.80 12.08
C PRO A 15 -9.43 1.66 10.82
N SER A 16 -8.72 1.31 9.74
CA SER A 16 -8.75 2.08 8.49
C SER A 16 -10.03 1.81 7.72
N ARG A 17 -10.67 2.87 7.21
CA ARG A 17 -11.79 2.74 6.25
C ARG A 17 -11.40 2.06 4.94
N PHE A 18 -10.09 1.92 4.69
CA PHE A 18 -9.52 1.29 3.50
C PHE A 18 -9.08 -0.15 3.76
N PHE A 19 -9.43 -0.73 4.92
CA PHE A 19 -9.12 -2.11 5.23
C PHE A 19 -9.50 -3.04 4.08
N ASP A 20 -8.59 -3.96 3.74
CA ASP A 20 -8.68 -4.92 2.64
C ASP A 20 -8.63 -4.34 1.21
N MET A 21 -8.57 -3.02 1.05
CA MET A 21 -8.37 -2.41 -0.27
C MET A 21 -6.93 -2.53 -0.74
N VAL A 22 -6.76 -2.63 -2.05
CA VAL A 22 -5.46 -2.70 -2.73
C VAL A 22 -5.16 -1.36 -3.40
N GLY A 23 -3.94 -0.87 -3.19
CA GLY A 23 -3.37 0.28 -3.88
C GLY A 23 -1.95 0.00 -4.33
N ALA A 24 -1.25 1.03 -4.79
CA ALA A 24 0.15 0.92 -5.19
C ALA A 24 1.01 1.96 -4.46
N VAL A 25 2.21 1.57 -4.03
CA VAL A 25 3.16 2.49 -3.43
C VAL A 25 3.61 3.52 -4.47
N CYS A 26 3.29 4.78 -4.27
CA CYS A 26 3.64 5.89 -5.18
C CYS A 26 4.73 6.81 -4.64
N ASP A 27 5.10 6.69 -3.37
CA ASP A 27 6.26 7.37 -2.79
C ASP A 27 6.78 6.63 -1.54
N VAL A 28 8.07 6.82 -1.21
CA VAL A 28 8.72 6.25 -0.03
C VAL A 28 9.58 7.30 0.68
N ASP A 29 9.07 7.85 1.77
CA ASP A 29 9.83 8.77 2.64
C ASP A 29 10.58 7.99 3.73
N ARG A 30 11.89 7.87 3.55
CA ARG A 30 12.78 7.16 4.48
C ARG A 30 13.05 7.94 5.77
N HIS A 31 12.73 9.25 5.79
CA HIS A 31 12.94 10.12 6.93
C HIS A 31 11.73 10.14 7.88
N HIS A 32 10.58 9.62 7.44
CA HIS A 32 9.36 9.52 8.25
C HIS A 32 9.14 8.09 8.78
N PRO A 33 9.64 7.72 9.98
CA PRO A 33 9.71 6.33 10.43
C PRO A 33 8.34 5.67 10.68
N LEU A 34 7.30 6.46 10.98
CA LEU A 34 5.98 5.94 11.32
C LEU A 34 5.08 5.69 10.11
N LEU A 35 5.24 6.51 9.07
CA LEU A 35 4.39 6.51 7.88
C LEU A 35 5.23 6.70 6.61
N PRO A 36 6.16 5.78 6.31
CA PRO A 36 7.11 5.98 5.23
C PRO A 36 6.55 5.68 3.83
N TYR A 37 5.33 5.10 3.71
CA TYR A 37 4.81 4.61 2.44
C TYR A 37 3.59 5.41 1.99
N GLN A 38 3.68 6.09 0.86
CA GLN A 38 2.52 6.72 0.24
C GLN A 38 1.87 5.76 -0.75
N VAL A 39 0.55 5.56 -0.64
CA VAL A 39 -0.22 4.60 -1.44
C VAL A 39 -1.31 5.33 -2.21
N THR A 40 -1.38 5.09 -3.52
CA THR A 40 -2.43 5.59 -4.41
C THR A 40 -3.45 4.50 -4.77
N GLY A 41 -4.58 4.87 -5.36
CA GLY A 41 -5.63 3.94 -5.81
C GLY A 41 -6.68 3.57 -4.75
N LEU A 42 -6.56 4.11 -3.53
CA LEU A 42 -7.52 3.90 -2.44
C LEU A 42 -8.65 4.95 -2.44
N GLU A 43 -8.32 6.19 -2.80
CA GLU A 43 -9.26 7.29 -2.99
C GLU A 43 -8.71 8.31 -3.99
N GLY A 44 -9.36 9.48 -4.14
CA GLY A 44 -8.95 10.54 -5.07
C GLY A 44 -7.59 11.19 -4.78
N ARG A 45 -6.91 10.84 -3.68
CA ARG A 45 -5.56 11.29 -3.33
C ARG A 45 -4.74 10.17 -2.68
N PRO A 46 -3.41 10.18 -2.82
CA PRO A 46 -2.55 9.26 -2.12
C PRO A 46 -2.57 9.45 -0.60
N LEU A 47 -2.33 8.36 0.14
CA LEU A 47 -2.36 8.33 1.61
C LEU A 47 -1.10 7.68 2.17
N TRP A 48 -0.67 8.15 3.34
CA TRP A 48 0.51 7.63 4.01
C TRP A 48 0.17 6.49 4.98
N PHE A 49 1.00 5.45 4.97
CA PHE A 49 0.84 4.25 5.78
C PHE A 49 2.16 3.82 6.40
N GLY A 50 2.03 3.17 7.56
CA GLY A 50 3.12 2.52 8.26
C GLY A 50 3.49 1.15 7.68
N PRO A 51 4.69 0.64 8.00
CA PRO A 51 5.16 -0.67 7.55
C PRO A 51 4.29 -1.85 8.00
N ASN A 52 3.54 -1.68 9.09
CA ASN A 52 2.68 -2.71 9.68
C ASN A 52 1.21 -2.56 9.28
N GLU A 53 0.88 -1.51 8.53
CA GLU A 53 -0.47 -1.24 8.04
C GLU A 53 -0.71 -1.80 6.63
N LEU A 54 0.36 -2.31 6.00
CA LEU A 54 0.38 -2.83 4.65
C LEU A 54 0.97 -4.24 4.58
N ILE A 55 0.52 -5.00 3.59
CA ILE A 55 1.17 -6.23 3.08
C ILE A 55 1.28 -6.14 1.56
N LEU A 56 2.17 -6.91 0.94
CA LEU A 56 2.18 -7.03 -0.52
C LEU A 56 0.88 -7.69 -0.96
N ALA A 57 0.22 -7.09 -1.95
CA ALA A 57 -0.90 -7.74 -2.61
C ALA A 57 -0.36 -8.73 -3.65
N GLU A 58 -0.95 -9.91 -3.73
CA GLU A 58 -0.65 -10.86 -4.80
C GLU A 58 -0.97 -10.18 -6.14
N HIS A 59 -0.03 -10.24 -7.09
CA HIS A 59 -0.40 -10.01 -8.48
C HIS A 59 -1.44 -11.06 -8.81
N GLN A 60 -2.69 -10.66 -9.02
CA GLN A 60 -3.63 -11.53 -9.71
C GLN A 60 -3.02 -11.77 -11.09
N MET A 61 -2.33 -12.89 -11.26
CA MET A 61 -2.11 -13.45 -12.57
C MET A 61 -3.51 -13.73 -13.11
N GLU A 62 -4.03 -12.83 -13.95
CA GLU A 62 -5.06 -13.18 -14.90
C GLU A 62 -4.46 -14.31 -15.75
N GLU A 63 -4.73 -15.56 -15.35
CA GLU A 63 -4.67 -16.70 -16.25
C GLU A 63 -5.69 -16.42 -17.35
N ALA A 64 -5.21 -15.81 -18.45
CA ALA A 64 -5.95 -15.73 -19.69
C ALA A 64 -6.31 -17.15 -20.13
N SER A 65 -7.59 -17.51 -19.96
CA SER A 65 -8.24 -18.70 -20.54
C SER A 65 -8.49 -18.52 -22.03
#